data_AF-F1A5R9-F1
#
_entry.id   AF-F1A5R9-F1
#
_cell.length_a   1.000
_cell.length_b   1.000
_cell.length_c   1.000
_cell.angle_alpha   90.00
_cell.angle_beta   90.00
_cell.angle_gamma   90.00
#
_symmetry.space_group_name_H-M   'P 1'
#
loop_
_entity.id
_entity.type
_entity.pdbx_description
1 polymer ?
#
loop_
_entity_poly.entity_id
_entity_poly.type
_entity_poly.pdbx_seq_one_letter_code
_entity_poly.pdbx_strand_id
1 'polypeptide(L)'
;FCLDKSQQLIDNQVKFIYSSSESNVTPQQMKESRALIRLKFLVNENLFYIYITEMNLDQAFQEIKNCVEIFQTYPTLFNNGYESTIHYISSLFLQSIKNYNLSKDHLNLAINVKLGEIERASTLVKDYLLTLSNHPQLTLRCASLFLEGVLSIVHSPEIAKNKFKECLNISSNQIGNVQLTLNTLNQLAKLYLSLYPNKNSIPEPFKSNINSMLNSSLTFSNLLNDLNSKCCTLKILSDLIEDNQDINTNIFHLVANKNLIISNFNNSIDKNQYLLNLLNLNKNTNNANPTN
;
A
#
# COMPACT_ATOMS: atom_id res chain seq x y z
N PHE A 1 -1.32 18.93 -0.07
CA PHE A 1 -1.35 20.27 -0.73
C PHE A 1 -1.71 20.20 -2.21
N CYS A 2 -0.89 19.60 -3.09
CA CYS A 2 -1.21 19.58 -4.53
C CYS A 2 -2.48 18.78 -4.84
N LEU A 3 -2.64 17.60 -4.23
CA LEU A 3 -3.85 16.77 -4.40
C LEU A 3 -5.11 17.45 -3.85
N ASP A 4 -5.03 18.11 -2.69
CA ASP A 4 -6.16 18.87 -2.13
C ASP A 4 -6.57 20.02 -3.06
N LYS A 5 -5.59 20.71 -3.66
CA LYS A 5 -5.85 21.77 -4.64
C LYS A 5 -6.43 21.21 -5.94
N SER A 6 -5.96 20.05 -6.39
CA SER A 6 -6.55 19.33 -7.51
C SER A 6 -8.01 18.95 -7.24
N GLN A 7 -8.30 18.47 -6.03
CA GLN A 7 -9.66 18.11 -5.59
C GLN A 7 -10.59 19.33 -5.66
N GLN A 8 -10.17 20.47 -5.11
CA GLN A 8 -10.93 21.73 -5.18
C GLN A 8 -11.20 22.19 -6.62
N LEU A 9 -10.19 22.10 -7.50
CA LEU A 9 -10.33 22.48 -8.91
C LEU A 9 -11.31 21.56 -9.64
N ILE A 10 -11.26 20.25 -9.37
CA ILE A 10 -12.19 19.27 -9.94
C ILE A 10 -13.60 19.56 -9.46
N ASP A 11 -13.82 19.75 -8.15
CA ASP A 11 -15.14 20.00 -7.59
C ASP A 11 -15.76 21.30 -8.13
N ASN A 12 -14.97 22.36 -8.27
CA ASN A 12 -15.41 23.62 -8.87
C ASN A 12 -15.82 23.44 -10.33
N GLN A 13 -15.06 22.66 -11.12
CA GLN A 13 -15.40 22.39 -12.51
C GLN A 13 -16.62 21.50 -12.68
N VAL A 14 -16.74 20.45 -11.86
CA VAL A 14 -17.93 19.61 -11.84
C VAL A 14 -19.16 20.46 -11.51
N LYS A 15 -19.09 21.28 -10.45
CA LYS A 15 -20.18 22.17 -10.07
C LYS A 15 -20.56 23.16 -11.19
N PHE A 16 -19.58 23.74 -11.86
CA PHE A 16 -19.81 24.63 -12.99
C PHE A 16 -20.58 23.94 -14.13
N ILE A 17 -20.14 22.74 -14.54
CA ILE A 17 -20.78 21.96 -15.61
C ILE A 17 -22.22 21.57 -15.23
N TYR A 18 -22.45 21.10 -14.00
CA TYR A 18 -23.79 20.68 -13.55
C TYR A 18 -24.73 21.86 -13.19
N SER A 19 -24.18 23.06 -12.95
CA SER A 19 -24.99 24.28 -12.77
C SER A 19 -25.38 24.95 -14.09
N SER A 20 -24.79 24.52 -15.20
CA SER A 20 -25.17 24.95 -16.54
C SER A 20 -26.48 24.27 -16.91
N SER A 21 -27.49 25.02 -17.39
CA SER A 21 -28.81 24.49 -17.74
C SER A 21 -28.69 23.27 -18.68
N GLU A 22 -29.51 22.23 -18.47
CA GLU A 22 -29.49 20.96 -19.24
C GLU A 22 -29.50 21.15 -20.77
N SER A 23 -30.06 22.26 -21.25
CA SER A 23 -30.10 22.66 -22.65
C SER A 23 -28.77 23.17 -23.25
N ASN A 24 -27.74 23.40 -22.43
CA ASN A 24 -26.46 24.01 -22.85
C ASN A 24 -25.24 23.12 -22.64
N VAL A 25 -25.41 21.88 -22.15
CA VAL A 25 -24.28 20.96 -21.93
C VAL A 25 -23.94 20.25 -23.24
N THR A 26 -22.81 20.62 -23.83
CA THR A 26 -22.30 19.98 -25.05
C THR A 26 -21.85 18.54 -24.77
N PRO A 27 -21.85 17.65 -25.78
CA PRO A 27 -21.29 16.30 -25.66
C PRO A 27 -19.83 16.28 -25.17
N GLN A 28 -19.06 17.32 -25.52
CA GLN A 28 -17.69 17.51 -25.06
C GLN A 28 -17.63 17.79 -23.55
N GLN A 29 -18.49 18.67 -23.02
CA GLN A 29 -18.58 18.94 -21.57
C GLN A 29 -19.04 17.71 -20.77
N MET A 30 -19.90 16.86 -21.35
CA MET A 30 -20.25 15.57 -20.74
C MET A 30 -19.07 14.58 -20.73
N LYS A 31 -18.22 14.58 -21.76
CA LYS A 31 -17.02 13.74 -21.76
C LYS A 31 -15.99 14.24 -20.74
N GLU A 32 -15.84 15.55 -20.61
CA GLU A 32 -14.97 16.20 -19.63
C GLU A 32 -15.43 15.95 -18.20
N SER A 33 -16.74 16.04 -17.91
CA SER A 33 -17.26 15.73 -16.57
C SER A 33 -17.00 14.28 -16.15
N ARG A 34 -17.14 13.32 -17.07
CA ARG A 34 -16.80 11.91 -16.83
C ARG A 34 -15.31 11.71 -16.54
N ALA A 35 -14.44 12.41 -17.27
CA ALA A 35 -13.00 12.37 -17.03
C ALA A 35 -12.63 12.99 -15.67
N LEU A 36 -13.27 14.10 -15.30
CA LEU A 36 -13.11 14.76 -14.00
C LEU A 36 -13.55 13.87 -12.84
N ILE A 37 -14.66 13.15 -12.97
CA ILE A 37 -15.12 12.20 -11.95
C ILE A 37 -14.12 11.05 -11.75
N ARG A 38 -13.55 10.52 -12.84
CA ARG A 38 -12.49 9.50 -12.75
C ARG A 38 -11.22 10.06 -12.09
N LEU A 39 -10.84 11.29 -12.44
CA LEU A 39 -9.71 11.95 -11.81
C LEU A 39 -9.94 12.17 -10.31
N LYS A 40 -11.17 12.54 -9.92
CA LYS A 40 -11.57 12.67 -8.51
C LYS A 40 -11.38 11.35 -7.75
N PHE A 41 -11.80 10.23 -8.34
CA PHE A 41 -11.57 8.91 -7.77
C PHE A 41 -10.07 8.65 -7.55
N LEU A 42 -9.24 8.91 -8.57
CA LEU A 42 -7.78 8.72 -8.47
C LEU A 42 -7.14 9.63 -7.41
N VAL A 43 -7.62 10.85 -7.25
CA VAL A 43 -7.13 11.76 -6.20
C VAL A 43 -7.40 11.17 -4.81
N ASN A 44 -8.62 10.69 -4.55
CA ASN A 44 -8.96 10.05 -3.27
C ASN A 44 -8.16 8.75 -3.06
N GLU A 45 -7.95 7.95 -4.10
CA GLU A 45 -7.09 6.76 -4.02
C GLU A 45 -5.64 7.12 -3.62
N ASN A 46 -5.08 8.19 -4.20
CA ASN A 46 -3.72 8.64 -3.85
C ASN A 46 -3.65 9.24 -2.44
N LEU A 47 -4.66 10.00 -2.02
CA LEU A 47 -4.78 10.50 -0.65
C LEU A 47 -4.86 9.34 0.36
N PHE A 48 -5.60 8.28 0.03
CA PHE A 48 -5.62 7.05 0.82
C PHE A 48 -4.21 6.49 1.05
N TYR A 49 -3.40 6.33 -0.01
CA TYR A 49 -2.04 5.79 0.11
C TYR A 49 -1.12 6.68 0.97
N ILE A 50 -1.30 8.00 0.91
CA ILE A 50 -0.56 8.94 1.77
C ILE A 50 -0.97 8.74 3.23
N TYR A 51 -2.27 8.84 3.53
CA TYR A 51 -2.76 8.77 4.90
C TYR A 51 -2.50 7.41 5.56
N ILE A 52 -2.59 6.31 4.82
CA ILE A 52 -2.32 4.98 5.40
C ILE A 52 -0.82 4.79 5.71
N THR A 53 0.06 5.42 4.94
CA THR A 53 1.52 5.42 5.19
C THR A 53 1.86 6.17 6.49
N GLU A 54 1.17 7.27 6.74
CA GLU A 54 1.28 8.06 7.98
C GLU A 54 0.52 7.44 9.16
N MET A 55 -0.20 6.34 8.96
CA MET A 55 -1.15 5.75 9.93
C MET A 55 -2.26 6.73 10.37
N ASN A 56 -2.62 7.69 9.53
CA ASN A 56 -3.81 8.53 9.71
C ASN A 56 -5.07 7.77 9.30
N LEU A 57 -5.48 6.82 10.16
CA LEU A 57 -6.51 5.82 9.84
C LEU A 57 -7.89 6.44 9.57
N ASP A 58 -8.25 7.53 10.24
CA ASP A 58 -9.55 8.16 10.05
C ASP A 58 -9.67 8.84 8.68
N GLN A 59 -8.63 9.55 8.25
CA GLN A 59 -8.60 10.16 6.92
C GLN A 59 -8.49 9.09 5.84
N ALA A 60 -7.62 8.09 6.01
CA ALA A 60 -7.54 6.97 5.06
C ALA A 60 -8.88 6.24 4.90
N PHE A 61 -9.61 6.01 6.00
CA PHE A 61 -10.94 5.41 5.96
C PHE A 61 -11.96 6.32 5.26
N GLN A 62 -11.89 7.64 5.47
CA GLN A 62 -12.76 8.58 4.77
C GLN A 62 -12.50 8.58 3.26
N GLU A 63 -11.26 8.44 2.82
CA GLU A 63 -10.95 8.33 1.38
C GLU A 63 -11.51 7.05 0.75
N ILE A 64 -11.52 5.93 1.48
CA ILE A 64 -12.23 4.71 1.03
C ILE A 64 -13.71 5.02 0.82
N LYS A 65 -14.36 5.71 1.76
CA LYS A 65 -15.77 6.11 1.63
C LYS A 65 -16.00 7.01 0.42
N ASN A 66 -15.11 7.98 0.19
CA ASN A 66 -15.21 8.90 -0.96
C ASN A 66 -15.11 8.11 -2.28
N CYS A 67 -14.19 7.15 -2.38
CA CYS A 67 -14.09 6.27 -3.55
C CYS A 67 -15.35 5.43 -3.76
N VAL A 68 -15.91 4.85 -2.68
CA VAL A 68 -17.16 4.08 -2.73
C VAL A 68 -18.33 4.93 -3.18
N GLU A 69 -18.48 6.14 -2.63
CA GLU A 69 -19.54 7.08 -2.99
C GLU A 69 -19.48 7.45 -4.48
N ILE A 70 -18.29 7.79 -4.99
CA ILE A 70 -18.10 8.10 -6.41
C ILE A 70 -18.45 6.89 -7.28
N PHE A 71 -18.00 5.70 -6.90
CA PHE A 71 -18.29 4.47 -7.65
C PHE A 71 -19.78 4.15 -7.68
N GLN A 72 -20.47 4.23 -6.54
CA GLN A 72 -21.91 3.96 -6.45
C GLN A 72 -22.76 5.03 -7.15
N THR A 73 -22.31 6.29 -7.15
CA THR A 73 -23.00 7.39 -7.84
C THR A 73 -22.86 7.29 -9.36
N TYR A 74 -21.70 6.81 -9.86
CA TYR A 74 -21.39 6.76 -11.29
C TYR A 74 -20.90 5.38 -11.77
N PRO A 75 -21.65 4.28 -11.53
CA PRO A 75 -21.16 2.92 -11.73
C PRO A 75 -20.75 2.63 -13.18
N THR A 76 -21.47 3.19 -14.15
CA THR A 76 -21.20 3.01 -15.59
C THR A 76 -19.87 3.62 -16.05
N LEU A 77 -19.27 4.52 -15.25
CA LEU A 77 -17.95 5.09 -15.55
C LEU A 77 -16.81 4.15 -15.20
N PHE A 78 -17.09 3.08 -14.45
CA PHE A 78 -16.10 2.27 -13.75
C PHE A 78 -16.09 0.79 -14.14
N ASN A 79 -16.68 0.45 -15.30
CA ASN A 79 -16.74 -0.91 -15.86
C ASN A 79 -15.37 -1.60 -16.12
N ASN A 80 -14.25 -0.92 -15.83
CA ASN A 80 -12.89 -1.36 -16.12
C ASN A 80 -12.12 -1.83 -14.85
N GLY A 81 -12.81 -2.30 -13.80
CA GLY A 81 -12.15 -2.90 -12.63
C GLY A 81 -11.88 -1.97 -11.44
N TYR A 82 -12.49 -0.79 -11.36
CA TYR A 82 -12.32 0.10 -10.18
C TYR A 82 -13.00 -0.46 -8.91
N GLU A 83 -13.96 -1.36 -9.06
CA GLU A 83 -14.48 -2.17 -7.95
C GLU A 83 -13.36 -2.97 -7.28
N SER A 84 -12.48 -3.57 -8.09
CA SER A 84 -11.28 -4.26 -7.60
C SER A 84 -10.37 -3.29 -6.84
N THR A 85 -10.22 -2.04 -7.32
CA THR A 85 -9.46 -1.01 -6.59
C THR A 85 -10.04 -0.72 -5.21
N ILE A 86 -11.37 -0.59 -5.06
CA ILE A 86 -12.02 -0.37 -3.75
C ILE A 86 -11.71 -1.52 -2.79
N HIS A 87 -11.84 -2.76 -3.26
CA HIS A 87 -11.52 -3.93 -2.45
C HIS A 87 -10.02 -4.02 -2.14
N TYR A 88 -9.15 -3.63 -3.08
CA TYR A 88 -7.71 -3.59 -2.89
C TYR A 88 -7.30 -2.60 -1.80
N ILE A 89 -7.74 -1.34 -1.88
CA ILE A 89 -7.42 -0.32 -0.85
C ILE A 89 -8.04 -0.69 0.52
N SER A 90 -9.24 -1.28 0.52
CA SER A 90 -9.85 -1.79 1.75
C SER A 90 -9.02 -2.92 2.38
N SER A 91 -8.50 -3.83 1.56
CA SER A 91 -7.60 -4.89 2.02
C SER A 91 -6.32 -4.33 2.65
N LEU A 92 -5.69 -3.33 2.03
CA LEU A 92 -4.49 -2.67 2.57
C LEU A 92 -4.78 -1.96 3.90
N PHE A 93 -5.92 -1.29 4.00
CA PHE A 93 -6.38 -0.66 5.24
C PHE A 93 -6.53 -1.69 6.36
N LEU A 94 -7.23 -2.80 6.07
CA LEU A 94 -7.47 -3.89 7.02
C LEU A 94 -6.17 -4.56 7.49
N GLN A 95 -5.17 -4.72 6.62
CA GLN A 95 -3.84 -5.20 7.03
C GLN A 95 -3.16 -4.24 8.02
N SER A 96 -3.32 -2.94 7.81
CA SER A 96 -2.71 -1.90 8.66
C SER A 96 -3.28 -1.90 10.09
N ILE A 97 -4.56 -2.27 10.24
CA ILE A 97 -5.23 -2.43 11.54
C ILE A 97 -5.22 -3.88 12.07
N LYS A 98 -4.44 -4.77 11.45
CA LYS A 98 -4.27 -6.19 11.82
C LYS A 98 -5.55 -7.04 11.70
N ASN A 99 -6.52 -6.63 10.89
CA ASN A 99 -7.69 -7.44 10.55
C ASN A 99 -7.43 -8.29 9.29
N TYR A 100 -6.54 -9.28 9.43
CA TYR A 100 -6.05 -10.08 8.32
C TYR A 100 -7.11 -10.96 7.65
N ASN A 101 -8.10 -11.43 8.42
CA ASN A 101 -9.18 -12.26 7.89
C ASN A 101 -10.05 -11.48 6.91
N LEU A 102 -10.59 -10.33 7.35
CA LEU A 102 -11.41 -9.49 6.47
C LEU A 102 -10.58 -8.93 5.31
N SER A 103 -9.30 -8.59 5.54
CA SER A 103 -8.37 -8.19 4.49
C SER A 103 -8.27 -9.24 3.37
N LYS A 104 -8.18 -10.53 3.74
CA LYS A 104 -8.13 -11.65 2.79
C LYS A 104 -9.40 -11.72 1.96
N ASP A 105 -10.57 -11.54 2.57
CA ASP A 105 -11.86 -11.57 1.87
C ASP A 105 -11.95 -10.46 0.81
N HIS A 106 -11.54 -9.24 1.17
CA HIS A 106 -11.43 -8.15 0.21
C HIS A 106 -10.40 -8.42 -0.89
N LEU A 107 -9.24 -9.00 -0.57
CA LEU A 107 -8.20 -9.29 -1.55
C LEU A 107 -8.67 -10.35 -2.57
N ASN A 108 -9.44 -11.34 -2.13
CA ASN A 108 -10.04 -12.35 -3.01
C ASN A 108 -10.99 -11.70 -4.04
N LEU A 109 -11.76 -10.69 -3.63
CA LEU A 109 -12.65 -9.93 -4.52
C LEU A 109 -11.84 -9.02 -5.48
N ALA A 110 -10.76 -8.39 -4.99
CA ALA A 110 -9.93 -7.54 -5.82
C ALA A 110 -9.22 -8.32 -6.94
N ILE A 111 -8.63 -9.47 -6.62
CA ILE A 111 -7.77 -10.19 -7.57
C ILE A 111 -8.56 -11.28 -8.31
N ASN A 112 -9.82 -11.56 -7.94
CA ASN A 112 -10.59 -12.71 -8.43
C ASN A 112 -9.85 -14.06 -8.30
N VAL A 113 -8.91 -14.15 -7.35
CA VAL A 113 -8.11 -15.34 -7.09
C VAL A 113 -8.55 -15.90 -5.74
N LYS A 114 -9.02 -17.16 -5.75
CA LYS A 114 -9.30 -17.90 -4.51
C LYS A 114 -7.97 -18.24 -3.83
N LEU A 115 -7.60 -17.48 -2.80
CA LEU A 115 -6.32 -17.64 -2.10
C LEU A 115 -6.27 -18.94 -1.27
N GLY A 116 -5.35 -19.84 -1.66
CA GLY A 116 -4.86 -20.97 -0.88
C GLY A 116 -3.35 -21.18 -1.12
N GLU A 117 -2.62 -21.37 -0.01
CA GLU A 117 -1.21 -21.84 0.14
C GLU A 117 -0.06 -21.02 -0.48
N ILE A 118 1.06 -20.97 0.27
CA ILE A 118 2.31 -20.24 -0.06
C ILE A 118 2.93 -20.74 -1.38
N GLU A 119 2.81 -22.03 -1.66
CA GLU A 119 3.32 -22.64 -2.90
C GLU A 119 2.59 -22.10 -4.14
N ARG A 120 1.29 -21.82 -4.01
CA ARG A 120 0.49 -21.22 -5.08
C ARG A 120 0.76 -19.73 -5.26
N ALA A 121 1.12 -19.03 -4.17
CA ALA A 121 1.61 -17.65 -4.25
C ALA A 121 2.94 -17.58 -5.02
N SER A 122 3.85 -18.53 -4.80
CA SER A 122 5.08 -18.65 -5.59
C SER A 122 4.79 -18.95 -7.08
N THR A 123 3.80 -19.79 -7.38
CA THR A 123 3.40 -20.07 -8.78
C THR A 123 2.75 -18.85 -9.44
N LEU A 124 1.82 -18.16 -8.76
CA LEU A 124 1.23 -16.91 -9.26
C LEU A 124 2.28 -15.83 -9.47
N VAL A 125 3.21 -15.68 -8.53
CA VAL A 125 4.36 -14.79 -8.68
C VAL A 125 5.20 -15.21 -9.87
N LYS A 126 5.50 -16.49 -10.08
CA LYS A 126 6.25 -16.91 -11.27
C LYS A 126 5.48 -16.66 -12.56
N ASP A 127 4.20 -17.01 -12.63
CA ASP A 127 3.39 -16.89 -13.84
C ASP A 127 3.11 -15.44 -14.23
N TYR A 128 2.93 -14.54 -13.26
CA TYR A 128 2.67 -13.12 -13.49
C TYR A 128 3.90 -12.21 -13.40
N LEU A 129 4.90 -12.52 -12.57
CA LEU A 129 6.10 -11.67 -12.43
C LEU A 129 7.16 -11.95 -13.50
N LEU A 130 7.22 -13.14 -14.13
CA LEU A 130 8.19 -13.39 -15.20
C LEU A 130 7.95 -12.41 -16.37
N THR A 131 6.69 -12.20 -16.74
CA THR A 131 6.31 -11.25 -17.79
C THR A 131 6.61 -9.80 -17.38
N LEU A 132 6.54 -9.50 -16.08
CA LEU A 132 6.86 -8.18 -15.53
C LEU A 132 8.37 -7.92 -15.35
N SER A 133 9.18 -8.97 -15.22
CA SER A 133 10.64 -8.85 -15.06
C SER A 133 11.32 -8.26 -16.31
N ASN A 134 10.72 -8.47 -17.48
CA ASN A 134 11.15 -7.91 -18.76
C ASN A 134 10.33 -6.67 -19.17
N HIS A 135 9.46 -6.16 -18.29
CA HIS A 135 8.61 -5.02 -18.62
C HIS A 135 9.44 -3.73 -18.70
N PRO A 136 9.19 -2.84 -19.69
CA PRO A 136 9.95 -1.60 -19.85
C PRO A 136 9.77 -0.63 -18.68
N GLN A 137 8.68 -0.75 -17.92
CA GLN A 137 8.49 0.03 -16.70
C GLN A 137 9.33 -0.55 -15.55
N LEU A 138 10.43 0.15 -15.25
CA LEU A 138 11.39 -0.22 -14.21
C LEU A 138 10.74 -0.41 -12.84
N THR A 139 9.67 0.32 -12.50
CA THR A 139 8.93 0.14 -11.23
C THR A 139 8.35 -1.27 -11.11
N LEU A 140 7.77 -1.81 -12.19
CA LEU A 140 7.19 -3.16 -12.18
C LEU A 140 8.29 -4.22 -12.07
N ARG A 141 9.39 -4.07 -12.83
CA ARG A 141 10.56 -4.94 -12.68
C ARG A 141 11.11 -4.90 -11.26
N CYS A 142 11.19 -3.71 -10.65
CA CYS A 142 11.70 -3.54 -9.30
C CYS A 142 10.78 -4.20 -8.25
N ALA A 143 9.46 -4.07 -8.40
CA ALA A 143 8.48 -4.77 -7.55
C ALA A 143 8.57 -6.30 -7.71
N SER A 144 8.76 -6.78 -8.95
CA SER A 144 8.97 -8.21 -9.22
C SER A 144 10.20 -8.76 -8.50
N LEU A 145 11.34 -8.08 -8.65
CA LEU A 145 12.59 -8.45 -7.97
C LEU A 145 12.45 -8.43 -6.45
N PHE A 146 11.73 -7.44 -5.90
CA PHE A 146 11.46 -7.38 -4.47
C PHE A 146 10.66 -8.60 -3.97
N LEU A 147 9.57 -8.94 -4.66
CA LEU A 147 8.71 -10.08 -4.29
C LEU A 147 9.43 -11.43 -4.45
N GLU A 148 10.18 -11.62 -5.55
CA GLU A 148 11.04 -12.80 -5.73
C GLU A 148 12.07 -12.91 -4.60
N GLY A 149 12.65 -11.79 -4.19
CA GLY A 149 13.55 -11.70 -3.05
C GLY A 149 12.88 -12.20 -1.77
N VAL A 150 11.70 -11.67 -1.43
CA VAL A 150 10.94 -12.04 -0.23
C VAL A 150 10.61 -13.53 -0.21
N LEU A 151 10.13 -14.09 -1.32
CA LEU A 151 9.80 -15.52 -1.42
C LEU A 151 11.04 -16.41 -1.28
N SER A 152 12.19 -15.93 -1.73
CA SER A 152 13.45 -16.69 -1.70
C SER A 152 14.14 -16.64 -0.33
N ILE A 153 13.72 -15.77 0.60
CA ILE A 153 14.40 -15.59 1.91
C ILE A 153 14.56 -16.92 2.64
N VAL A 154 13.51 -17.74 2.68
CA VAL A 154 13.49 -18.98 3.48
C VAL A 154 14.22 -20.14 2.79
N HIS A 155 14.14 -20.22 1.46
CA HIS A 155 14.59 -21.40 0.71
C HIS A 155 15.91 -21.18 -0.03
N SER A 156 16.28 -19.93 -0.32
CA SER A 156 17.48 -19.59 -1.09
C SER A 156 18.00 -18.19 -0.73
N PRO A 157 18.62 -18.02 0.47
CA PRO A 157 19.10 -16.73 0.97
C PRO A 157 20.02 -15.97 -0.01
N GLU A 158 20.92 -16.66 -0.70
CA GLU A 158 21.82 -16.02 -1.68
C GLU A 158 21.07 -15.51 -2.92
N ILE A 159 20.01 -16.21 -3.36
CA ILE A 159 19.13 -15.72 -4.44
C ILE A 159 18.38 -14.48 -3.95
N ALA A 160 17.80 -14.54 -2.74
CA ALA A 160 17.10 -13.41 -2.14
C ALA A 160 17.98 -12.15 -2.08
N LYS A 161 19.22 -12.31 -1.60
CA LYS A 161 20.23 -11.26 -1.53
C LYS A 161 20.52 -10.63 -2.89
N ASN A 162 20.73 -11.44 -3.93
CA ASN A 162 21.00 -10.94 -5.27
C ASN A 162 19.80 -10.17 -5.84
N LYS A 163 18.59 -10.69 -5.66
CA LYS A 163 17.34 -10.04 -6.09
C LYS A 163 17.14 -8.70 -5.38
N PHE A 164 17.37 -8.64 -4.07
CA PHE A 164 17.29 -7.39 -3.33
C PHE A 164 18.39 -6.40 -3.71
N LYS A 165 19.62 -6.83 -4.00
CA LYS A 165 20.68 -5.93 -4.48
C LYS A 165 20.32 -5.31 -5.83
N GLU A 166 19.78 -6.11 -6.76
CA GLU A 166 19.32 -5.60 -8.06
C GLU A 166 18.12 -4.64 -7.89
N CYS A 167 17.16 -5.01 -7.04
CA CYS A 167 16.02 -4.16 -6.68
C CYS A 167 16.48 -2.84 -6.06
N LEU A 168 17.48 -2.87 -5.16
CA LEU A 168 18.03 -1.67 -4.54
C LEU A 168 18.68 -0.77 -5.59
N ASN A 169 19.47 -1.34 -6.50
CA ASN A 169 20.12 -0.57 -7.56
C ASN A 169 19.10 0.13 -8.47
N ILE A 170 18.04 -0.57 -8.89
CA ILE A 170 16.99 0.03 -9.72
C ILE A 170 16.22 1.09 -8.93
N SER A 171 15.70 0.75 -7.75
CA SER A 171 14.86 1.65 -6.94
C SER A 171 15.59 2.93 -6.54
N SER A 172 16.85 2.83 -6.11
CA SER A 172 17.62 3.99 -5.64
C SER A 172 18.26 4.79 -6.78
N ASN A 173 18.91 4.13 -7.74
CA ASN A 173 19.77 4.83 -8.71
C ASN A 173 19.07 5.14 -10.03
N GLN A 174 17.99 4.43 -10.40
CA GLN A 174 17.36 4.59 -11.72
C GLN A 174 16.00 5.28 -11.66
N ILE A 175 15.15 4.90 -10.69
CA ILE A 175 13.78 5.45 -10.60
C ILE A 175 13.54 6.37 -9.40
N GLY A 176 14.43 6.38 -8.40
CA GLY A 176 14.27 7.21 -7.20
C GLY A 176 13.05 6.85 -6.35
N ASN A 177 12.64 5.58 -6.33
CA ASN A 177 11.49 5.12 -5.55
C ASN A 177 11.89 4.86 -4.08
N VAL A 178 11.76 5.90 -3.26
CA VAL A 178 12.17 5.90 -1.85
C VAL A 178 11.48 4.80 -1.04
N GLN A 179 10.18 4.58 -1.25
CA GLN A 179 9.41 3.55 -0.53
C GLN A 179 9.91 2.13 -0.83
N LEU A 180 10.26 1.85 -2.09
CA LEU A 180 10.78 0.54 -2.45
C LEU A 180 12.24 0.37 -2.00
N THR A 181 13.03 1.44 -2.07
CA THR A 181 14.41 1.46 -1.55
C THR A 181 14.44 1.15 -0.05
N LEU A 182 13.64 1.84 0.77
CA LEU A 182 13.64 1.61 2.22
C LEU A 182 13.15 0.18 2.57
N ASN A 183 12.14 -0.33 1.87
CA ASN A 183 11.65 -1.70 2.06
C ASN A 183 12.74 -2.71 1.73
N THR A 184 13.47 -2.50 0.64
CA THR A 184 14.57 -3.36 0.21
C THR A 184 15.74 -3.33 1.19
N LEU A 185 16.10 -2.15 1.70
CA LEU A 185 17.13 -1.99 2.75
C LEU A 185 16.74 -2.75 4.02
N ASN A 186 15.49 -2.65 4.46
CA ASN A 186 14.98 -3.38 5.63
C ASN A 186 15.03 -4.90 5.42
N GLN A 187 14.69 -5.41 4.23
CA GLN A 187 14.76 -6.84 3.95
C GLN A 187 16.20 -7.35 3.83
N LEU A 188 17.10 -6.58 3.21
CA LEU A 188 18.54 -6.91 3.19
C LEU A 188 19.14 -6.96 4.59
N ALA A 189 18.83 -5.98 5.43
CA ALA A 189 19.28 -5.96 6.82
C ALA A 189 18.81 -7.20 7.60
N LYS A 190 17.51 -7.54 7.50
CA LYS A 190 16.95 -8.76 8.09
C LYS A 190 17.63 -10.02 7.56
N LEU A 191 17.85 -10.09 6.26
CA LEU A 191 18.49 -11.24 5.63
C LEU A 191 19.91 -11.43 6.15
N TYR A 192 20.72 -10.36 6.18
CA TYR A 192 22.08 -10.44 6.73
C TYR A 192 22.08 -10.83 8.21
N LEU A 193 21.15 -10.31 9.01
CA LEU A 193 21.00 -10.74 10.40
C LEU A 193 20.67 -12.24 10.50
N SER A 194 19.79 -12.76 9.64
CA SER A 194 19.38 -14.17 9.68
C SER A 194 20.51 -15.15 9.34
N LEU A 195 21.58 -14.70 8.68
CA LEU A 195 22.76 -15.51 8.40
C LEU A 195 23.60 -15.80 9.64
N TYR A 196 23.37 -15.08 10.75
CA TYR A 196 24.12 -15.21 12.00
C TYR A 196 23.17 -15.52 13.16
N PRO A 197 22.99 -16.80 13.53
CA PRO A 197 22.11 -17.19 14.63
C PRO A 197 22.52 -16.58 15.97
N ASN A 198 23.83 -16.40 16.18
CA ASN A 198 24.37 -15.63 17.30
C ASN A 198 24.69 -14.22 16.81
N LYS A 199 23.95 -13.23 17.30
CA LYS A 199 24.13 -11.82 16.89
C LYS A 199 25.48 -11.25 17.32
N ASN A 200 26.06 -11.78 18.40
CA ASN A 200 27.38 -11.40 18.89
C ASN A 200 28.51 -12.00 18.04
N SER A 201 28.22 -12.90 17.09
CA SER A 201 29.20 -13.43 16.13
C SER A 201 29.16 -12.72 14.77
N ILE A 202 28.38 -11.65 14.61
CA ILE A 202 28.34 -10.88 13.37
C ILE A 202 29.67 -10.12 13.22
N PRO A 203 30.43 -10.30 12.12
CA PRO A 203 31.67 -9.57 11.92
C PRO A 203 31.41 -8.06 11.78
N GLU A 204 32.28 -7.22 12.34
CA GLU A 204 32.12 -5.75 12.34
C GLU A 204 31.84 -5.13 10.95
N PRO A 205 32.47 -5.56 9.83
CA PRO A 205 32.11 -5.05 8.51
C PRO A 205 30.65 -5.31 8.12
N PHE A 206 30.09 -6.46 8.51
CA PHE A 206 28.67 -6.77 8.27
C PHE A 206 27.78 -5.94 9.18
N LYS A 207 28.15 -5.79 10.46
CA LYS A 207 27.41 -4.95 11.42
C LYS A 207 27.33 -3.50 10.96
N SER A 208 28.46 -2.93 10.51
CA SER A 208 28.54 -1.59 9.93
C SER A 208 27.65 -1.43 8.70
N ASN A 209 27.67 -2.40 7.78
CA ASN A 209 26.81 -2.40 6.60
C ASN A 209 25.32 -2.45 6.96
N ILE A 210 24.93 -3.30 7.91
CA ILE A 210 23.54 -3.40 8.38
C ILE A 210 23.10 -2.08 9.02
N ASN A 211 23.92 -1.49 9.88
CA ASN A 211 23.63 -0.18 10.47
C ASN A 211 23.48 0.91 9.41
N SER A 212 24.35 0.94 8.40
CA SER A 212 24.25 1.89 7.29
C SER A 212 22.92 1.74 6.51
N MET A 213 22.51 0.50 6.21
CA MET A 213 21.23 0.22 5.55
C MET A 213 20.04 0.69 6.38
N LEU A 214 20.05 0.41 7.69
CA LEU A 214 18.96 0.77 8.59
C LEU A 214 18.90 2.27 8.87
N ASN A 215 20.04 2.95 9.01
CA ASN A 215 20.09 4.42 9.14
C ASN A 215 19.56 5.12 7.87
N SER A 216 19.89 4.58 6.70
CA SER A 216 19.35 5.08 5.43
C SER A 216 17.84 4.88 5.36
N SER A 217 17.36 3.69 5.74
CA SER A 217 15.93 3.38 5.81
C SER A 217 15.18 4.28 6.82
N LEU A 218 15.80 4.59 7.96
CA LEU A 218 15.25 5.50 8.96
C LEU A 218 15.16 6.95 8.42
N THR A 219 16.20 7.41 7.73
CA THR A 219 16.19 8.72 7.07
C THR A 219 15.05 8.82 6.06
N PHE A 220 14.88 7.79 5.23
CA PHE A 220 13.79 7.74 4.24
C PHE A 220 12.41 7.66 4.87
N SER A 221 12.22 6.84 5.91
CA SER A 221 10.93 6.78 6.61
C SER A 221 10.58 8.10 7.29
N ASN A 222 11.56 8.85 7.83
CA ASN A 222 11.32 10.20 8.33
C ASN A 222 10.95 11.19 7.21
N LEU A 223 11.63 11.12 6.06
CA LEU A 223 11.33 11.97 4.91
C LEU A 223 9.91 11.75 4.38
N LEU A 224 9.47 10.48 4.33
CA LEU A 224 8.15 10.08 3.86
C LEU A 224 7.06 10.15 4.94
N ASN A 225 7.44 10.47 6.18
CA ASN A 225 6.54 10.41 7.34
C ASN A 225 5.90 9.02 7.53
N ASP A 226 6.60 7.96 7.10
CA ASP A 226 6.13 6.58 7.10
C ASP A 226 6.33 5.93 8.47
N LEU A 227 5.29 5.94 9.28
CA LEU A 227 5.31 5.37 10.62
C LEU A 227 5.49 3.84 10.59
N ASN A 228 4.94 3.17 9.58
CA ASN A 228 5.01 1.71 9.47
C ASN A 228 6.44 1.24 9.24
N SER A 229 7.10 1.86 8.28
CA SER A 229 8.48 1.52 7.96
C SER A 229 9.44 1.96 9.03
N LYS A 230 9.20 3.11 9.67
CA LYS A 230 9.97 3.55 10.84
C LYS A 230 9.92 2.51 11.96
N CYS A 231 8.74 2.01 12.31
CA CYS A 231 8.59 0.94 13.29
C CYS A 231 9.31 -0.34 12.85
N CYS A 232 9.25 -0.70 11.57
CA CYS A 232 9.92 -1.89 11.03
C CYS A 232 11.45 -1.76 11.13
N THR A 233 12.02 -0.66 10.66
CA THR A 233 13.46 -0.36 10.71
C THR A 233 13.96 -0.37 12.14
N LEU A 234 13.27 0.34 13.04
CA LEU A 234 13.71 0.42 14.42
C LEU A 234 13.61 -0.94 15.13
N LYS A 235 12.60 -1.76 14.82
CA LYS A 235 12.54 -3.14 15.34
C LYS A 235 13.76 -3.98 14.92
N ILE A 236 14.24 -3.81 13.67
CA ILE A 236 15.46 -4.49 13.22
C ILE A 236 16.70 -3.91 13.92
N LEU A 237 16.72 -2.61 14.20
CA LEU A 237 17.81 -1.97 14.97
C LEU A 237 17.86 -2.47 16.42
N SER A 238 16.72 -2.65 17.10
CA SER A 238 16.71 -3.25 18.45
C SER A 238 17.24 -4.67 18.44
N ASP A 239 17.12 -5.38 17.32
CA ASP A 239 17.70 -6.70 17.19
C ASP A 239 19.24 -6.67 17.15
N LEU A 240 19.89 -5.57 16.74
CA LEU A 240 21.36 -5.47 16.59
C LEU A 240 22.11 -4.97 17.82
N ILE A 241 21.45 -4.20 18.68
CA ILE A 241 22.10 -3.43 19.74
C ILE A 241 21.59 -3.92 21.08
N GLU A 242 22.41 -4.70 21.80
CA GLU A 242 22.03 -5.22 23.13
C GLU A 242 21.87 -4.11 24.19
N ASP A 243 22.42 -2.90 24.00
CA ASP A 243 22.36 -1.84 25.01
C ASP A 243 22.29 -0.41 24.42
N ASN A 244 21.18 -0.06 23.74
CA ASN A 244 20.89 1.36 23.49
C ASN A 244 19.50 1.70 24.00
N GLN A 245 19.45 2.08 25.28
CA GLN A 245 18.23 2.43 26.01
C GLN A 245 17.41 3.51 25.28
N ASP A 246 18.05 4.47 24.62
CA ASP A 246 17.36 5.54 23.90
C ASP A 246 16.63 5.04 22.64
N ILE A 247 17.27 4.16 21.87
CA ILE A 247 16.65 3.54 20.69
C ILE A 247 15.50 2.63 21.12
N ASN A 248 15.70 1.82 22.16
CA ASN A 248 14.68 0.91 22.69
C ASN A 248 13.46 1.67 23.26
N THR A 249 13.69 2.80 23.93
CA THR A 249 12.63 3.67 24.45
C THR A 249 11.84 4.31 23.32
N ASN A 250 12.52 4.83 22.29
CA ASN A 250 11.87 5.39 21.10
C ASN A 250 11.06 4.34 20.32
N ILE A 251 11.57 3.12 20.18
CA ILE A 251 10.84 1.98 19.59
C ILE A 251 9.59 1.69 20.39
N PHE A 252 9.73 1.55 21.70
CA PHE A 252 8.62 1.22 22.58
C PHE A 252 7.51 2.26 22.46
N HIS A 253 7.85 3.55 22.53
CA HIS A 253 6.88 4.64 22.37
C HIS A 253 6.21 4.66 21.00
N LEU A 254 6.96 4.48 19.90
CA LEU A 254 6.39 4.49 18.55
C LEU A 254 5.49 3.29 18.28
N VAL A 255 5.90 2.09 18.73
CA VAL A 255 5.09 0.87 18.63
C VAL A 255 3.84 0.98 19.51
N ALA A 256 3.96 1.51 20.73
CA ALA A 256 2.85 1.77 21.61
C ALA A 256 1.86 2.78 21.00
N ASN A 257 2.36 3.88 20.43
CA ASN A 257 1.55 4.87 19.73
C ASN A 257 0.82 4.23 18.53
N LYS A 258 1.51 3.46 17.70
CA LYS A 258 0.89 2.72 16.59
C LYS A 258 -0.22 1.79 17.07
N ASN A 259 0.03 1.02 18.13
CA ASN A 259 -0.97 0.11 18.68
C ASN A 259 -2.16 0.86 19.28
N LEU A 260 -1.93 2.03 19.91
CA LEU A 260 -2.98 2.91 20.43
C LEU A 260 -3.86 3.47 19.30
N ILE A 261 -3.25 3.93 18.20
CA ILE A 261 -3.97 4.38 17.00
C ILE A 261 -4.87 3.26 16.47
N ILE A 262 -4.33 2.04 16.34
CA ILE A 262 -5.09 0.86 15.88
C ILE A 262 -6.22 0.51 16.86
N SER A 263 -5.97 0.50 18.17
CA SER A 263 -7.01 0.19 19.15
C SER A 263 -8.13 1.23 19.15
N ASN A 264 -7.78 2.51 19.05
CA ASN A 264 -8.76 3.60 18.98
C ASN A 264 -9.66 3.45 17.75
N PHE A 265 -9.09 3.09 16.60
CA PHE A 265 -9.88 2.82 15.40
C PHE A 265 -10.79 1.60 15.58
N ASN A 266 -10.25 0.49 16.10
CA ASN A 266 -10.98 -0.77 16.26
C ASN A 266 -12.16 -0.67 17.25
N ASN A 267 -12.12 0.28 18.19
CA ASN A 267 -13.23 0.54 19.11
C ASN A 267 -14.48 1.10 18.41
N SER A 268 -14.35 1.58 17.17
CA SER A 268 -15.47 2.11 16.39
C SER A 268 -16.22 0.99 15.66
N ILE A 269 -17.26 0.45 16.30
CA ILE A 269 -18.11 -0.63 15.74
C ILE A 269 -18.62 -0.27 14.33
N ASP A 270 -19.07 0.97 14.13
CA ASP A 270 -19.64 1.43 12.86
C ASP A 270 -18.65 1.35 11.68
N LYS A 271 -17.37 1.63 11.92
CA LYS A 271 -16.33 1.61 10.87
C LYS A 271 -16.00 0.18 10.48
N ASN A 272 -15.90 -0.73 11.45
CA ASN A 272 -15.70 -2.14 11.20
C ASN A 272 -16.89 -2.75 10.46
N GLN A 273 -18.11 -2.39 10.85
CA GLN A 273 -19.32 -2.83 10.18
C GLN A 273 -19.40 -2.29 8.74
N TYR A 274 -18.98 -1.05 8.51
CA TYR A 274 -18.91 -0.48 7.17
C TYR A 274 -17.98 -1.29 6.26
N LEU A 275 -16.75 -1.58 6.70
CA LEU A 275 -15.79 -2.39 5.94
C LEU A 275 -16.35 -3.79 5.66
N LEU A 276 -17.02 -4.42 6.64
CA LEU A 276 -17.68 -5.71 6.42
C LEU A 276 -18.80 -5.61 5.38
N ASN A 277 -19.61 -4.56 5.43
CA ASN A 277 -20.70 -4.34 4.48
C ASN A 277 -20.20 -4.11 3.05
N LEU A 278 -18.99 -3.58 2.86
CA LEU A 278 -18.38 -3.44 1.54
C LEU A 278 -18.18 -4.79 0.83
N LEU A 279 -18.09 -5.91 1.54
CA LEU A 279 -18.09 -7.24 0.88
C LEU A 279 -19.38 -7.50 0.08
N ASN A 280 -20.47 -6.83 0.43
CA ASN A 280 -21.76 -6.95 -0.26
C ASN A 280 -22.00 -5.85 -1.31
N LEU A 281 -21.01 -5.00 -1.60
CA LEU A 281 -21.11 -3.96 -2.64
C LEU A 281 -21.65 -4.54 -3.97
N ASN A 282 -21.33 -5.81 -4.24
CA ASN A 282 -21.63 -6.54 -5.47
C ASN A 282 -23.05 -7.14 -5.55
N LYS A 283 -23.77 -7.22 -4.43
CA LYS A 283 -25.12 -7.83 -4.42
C LYS A 283 -26.21 -6.86 -4.87
N ASN A 284 -25.97 -5.55 -4.77
CA ASN A 284 -27.00 -4.54 -5.05
C ASN A 284 -26.95 -4.00 -6.49
N THR A 285 -25.84 -4.15 -7.22
CA THR A 285 -25.73 -3.74 -8.63
C THR A 285 -26.41 -4.72 -9.59
N ASN A 286 -26.47 -6.01 -9.27
CA ASN A 286 -27.15 -7.02 -10.10
C ASN A 286 -28.68 -7.04 -9.94
N ASN A 287 -29.24 -6.39 -8.90
CA ASN A 287 -30.68 -6.29 -8.69
C ASN A 287 -31.29 -4.99 -9.29
N ALA A 288 -30.47 -4.14 -9.89
CA ALA A 288 -30.90 -2.87 -10.48
C ALA A 288 -31.17 -2.93 -12.00
N ASN A 289 -31.27 -4.12 -12.59
CA ASN A 289 -31.92 -4.31 -13.89
C ASN A 289 -33.36 -4.81 -13.68
N PRO A 290 -34.36 -3.94 -13.47
CA PRO A 290 -35.69 -4.26 -13.92
C PRO A 290 -35.67 -4.19 -15.45
N THR A 291 -36.07 -5.29 -16.06
CA THR A 291 -36.60 -5.40 -17.43
C THR A 291 -37.04 -4.06 -18.04
N ASN A 292 -36.47 -3.73 -19.21
CA ASN A 292 -37.21 -3.36 -20.42
C ASN A 292 -36.28 -3.43 -21.63
#